data_AF-A0A843HRI9-F1
#
_entry.id   AF-A0A843HRI9-F1
#
_cell.length_a   1.000
_cell.length_b   1.000
_cell.length_c   1.000
_cell.angle_alpha   90.00
_cell.angle_beta   90.00
_cell.angle_gamma   90.00
#
_symmetry.space_group_name_H-M   'P 1'
#
loop_
_entity.id
_entity.type
_entity.pdbx_description
1 polymer ?
#
loop_
_entity_poly.entity_id
_entity_poly.type
_entity_poly.pdbx_seq_one_letter_code
_entity_poly.pdbx_strand_id
1 'polypeptide(L)' 'MERRQLNLFQILNPRHKFNLTLYTAKGIITFNSLSAEQIASFLYPYFRKYHIMGEFDGNEATLVFIKGTKRIYASIEIVD' A
#
# COMPACT_ATOMS: atom_id res chain seq x y z
N MET A 1 -1.80 -9.06 19.42
CA MET A 1 -0.98 -8.96 18.19
C MET A 1 -0.03 -7.79 18.33
N GLU A 2 1.27 -8.01 18.12
CA GLU A 2 2.30 -6.98 18.20
C GLU A 2 2.20 -6.02 17.01
N ARG A 3 2.20 -4.71 17.28
CA ARG A 3 2.19 -3.67 16.25
C ARG A 3 3.58 -3.55 15.62
N ARG A 4 3.84 -4.28 14.53
CA ARG A 4 5.06 -4.09 13.75
C ARG A 4 4.84 -3.03 12.68
N GLN A 5 5.77 -2.08 12.60
CA GLN A 5 5.81 -1.11 11.53
C GLN A 5 6.12 -1.86 10.22
N LEU A 6 5.21 -1.82 9.26
CA LEU A 6 5.41 -2.49 7.98
C LEU A 6 6.43 -1.72 7.16
N ASN A 7 7.49 -2.42 6.74
CA ASN A 7 8.49 -1.87 5.86
C ASN A 7 8.10 -2.22 4.41
N LEU A 8 7.82 -1.22 3.57
CA LEU A 8 7.42 -1.46 2.19
C LEU A 8 8.46 -2.18 1.35
N PHE A 9 9.74 -2.10 1.71
CA PHE A 9 10.77 -2.88 1.04
C PHE A 9 10.58 -4.40 1.23
N GLN A 10 9.79 -4.83 2.23
CA GLN A 10 9.42 -6.24 2.42
C GLN A 10 8.29 -6.68 1.47
N ILE A 11 7.47 -5.74 1.00
CA ILE A 11 6.35 -6.01 0.10
C ILE A 11 6.80 -5.84 -1.36
N LEU A 12 7.59 -4.80 -1.64
CA LEU A 12 7.93 -4.38 -2.99
C LEU A 12 9.21 -5.06 -3.49
N ASN A 13 9.08 -6.29 -3.98
CA ASN A 13 10.15 -6.97 -4.73
C ASN A 13 10.14 -6.52 -6.21
N PRO A 14 11.27 -6.03 -6.77
CA PRO A 14 11.36 -5.58 -8.16
C PRO A 14 11.04 -6.64 -9.22
N ARG A 15 11.08 -7.93 -8.87
CA ARG A 15 10.78 -9.04 -9.79
C ARG A 15 9.30 -9.20 -10.09
N HIS A 16 8.42 -8.70 -9.24
CA HIS A 16 6.98 -8.87 -9.38
C HIS A 16 6.33 -7.63 -10.00
N LYS A 17 5.15 -7.85 -10.59
CA LYS A 17 4.18 -6.81 -10.87
C LYS A 17 3.17 -6.73 -9.75
N PHE A 18 2.54 -5.56 -9.63
CA PHE A 18 1.64 -5.29 -8.54
C PHE A 18 0.37 -4.60 -9.01
N ASN A 19 -0.76 -4.96 -8.41
CA ASN A 19 -1.97 -4.14 -8.47
C ASN A 19 -2.03 -3.27 -7.22
N LEU A 20 -2.43 -2.02 -7.37
CA LEU A 20 -2.68 -1.10 -6.27
C LEU A 20 -4.15 -0.70 -6.29
N THR A 21 -4.88 -1.04 -5.23
CA THR A 21 -6.27 -0.63 -5.03
C THR A 21 -6.34 0.45 -3.96
N LEU A 22 -7.06 1.54 -4.24
CA LEU A 22 -7.34 2.63 -3.31
C LEU A 22 -8.83 2.67 -3.00
N TYR A 23 -9.16 2.70 -1.71
CA TYR A 23 -10.53 2.85 -1.26
C TYR A 23 -10.73 4.30 -0.84
N THR A 24 -11.54 5.02 -1.61
CA THR A 24 -11.89 6.42 -1.36
C THR A 24 -13.36 6.53 -0.98
N ALA A 25 -13.75 7.66 -0.39
CA ALA A 25 -15.16 7.94 -0.11
C ALA A 25 -16.05 7.97 -1.38
N LYS A 26 -15.46 8.13 -2.56
CA LYS A 26 -16.16 8.21 -3.85
C LYS A 26 -16.20 6.88 -4.61
N GLY A 27 -15.56 5.83 -4.08
CA GLY A 27 -15.43 4.54 -4.74
C GLY A 27 -14.02 3.99 -4.70
N ILE A 28 -13.80 2.94 -5.49
CA ILE A 28 -12.56 2.17 -5.54
C ILE A 28 -11.82 2.50 -6.83
N ILE A 29 -10.52 2.74 -6.74
CA ILE A 29 -9.64 2.98 -7.89
C ILE A 29 -8.55 1.92 -7.87
N THR A 30 -8.43 1.13 -8.94
CA THR A 30 -7.39 0.10 -9.07
C THR A 30 -6.44 0.43 -10.22
N PHE A 31 -5.14 0.37 -9.95
CA PHE A 31 -4.07 0.47 -10.92
C PHE A 31 -3.44 -0.90 -11.09
N ASN A 32 -3.37 -1.38 -12.33
CA ASN A 32 -2.90 -2.74 -12.61
C ASN A 32 -1.47 -2.77 -13.14
N SER A 33 -0.76 -3.86 -12.87
CA SER A 33 0.57 -4.18 -13.44
C SER A 33 1.63 -3.09 -13.23
N LEU A 34 1.64 -2.48 -12.05
CA LEU A 34 2.63 -1.50 -11.66
C LEU A 34 3.98 -2.18 -11.33
N SER A 35 5.09 -1.51 -11.64
CA SER A 35 6.39 -1.88 -11.10
C SER A 35 6.52 -1.48 -9.63
N ALA A 36 7.48 -2.09 -8.92
CA ALA A 36 7.82 -1.70 -7.55
C ALA A 36 8.11 -0.20 -7.43
N GLU A 37 8.83 0.40 -8.39
CA GLU A 37 9.16 1.83 -8.41
C GLU A 37 7.93 2.72 -8.61
N GLN A 38 6.97 2.29 -9.45
CA GLN A 38 5.74 3.03 -9.68
C GLN A 38 4.87 3.04 -8.42
N ILE A 39 4.74 1.91 -7.73
CA ILE A 39 4.03 1.86 -6.44
C ILE A 39 4.75 2.70 -5.39
N ALA A 40 6.07 2.55 -5.25
CA ALA A 40 6.84 3.31 -4.29
C ALA A 40 6.68 4.82 -4.52
N SER A 41 6.79 5.28 -5.77
CA SER A 41 6.59 6.69 -6.14
C SER A 41 5.18 7.18 -5.84
N PHE A 42 4.16 6.37 -6.12
CA PHE A 42 2.78 6.72 -5.84
C PHE A 42 2.50 6.85 -4.34
N LEU A 43 3.03 5.93 -3.53
CA LEU A 43 2.76 5.88 -2.10
C LEU A 43 3.67 6.81 -1.27
N TYR A 44 4.82 7.22 -1.80
CA TYR A 44 5.79 8.07 -1.12
C TYR A 44 5.20 9.37 -0.51
N PRO A 45 4.34 10.15 -1.21
CA PRO A 45 3.70 11.33 -0.63
C PRO A 45 2.83 11.02 0.59
N TYR A 46 2.25 9.81 0.65
CA TYR A 46 1.42 9.35 1.77
C TYR A 46 2.31 8.92 2.94
N PHE A 47 3.38 8.18 2.68
CA PHE A 47 4.34 7.79 3.72
C PHE A 47 4.98 8.97 4.45
N ARG A 48 5.26 10.05 3.72
CA ARG A 48 5.84 11.26 4.32
C ARG A 48 4.86 12.02 5.22
N LYS A 49 3.55 11.90 4.99
CA LYS A 49 2.52 12.76 5.59
C LYS A 49 1.60 12.05 6.59
N TYR A 50 1.52 10.72 6.55
CA TYR A 50 0.57 9.91 7.30
C TYR A 50 1.31 8.85 8.12
N HIS A 51 0.75 8.52 9.28
CA HIS A 51 1.13 7.31 10.00
C HIS A 51 0.57 6.10 9.25
N ILE A 52 1.37 5.05 9.04
CA ILE A 52 0.98 3.90 8.23
C ILE A 52 0.85 2.69 9.16
N MET A 53 -0.27 2.03 9.06
CA MET A 53 -0.47 0.68 9.60
C MET A 53 -0.75 -0.25 8.43
N GLY A 54 -0.42 -1.52 8.57
CA GLY A 54 -0.81 -2.49 7.57
C GLY A 54 -0.65 -3.91 8.06
N GLU A 55 -1.00 -4.84 7.19
CA GLU A 55 -0.79 -6.27 7.32
C GLU A 55 -0.35 -6.82 5.97
N PHE A 56 0.48 -7.87 5.98
CA PHE A 56 0.95 -8.55 4.77
C PHE A 56 0.78 -10.06 4.97
N ASP A 57 0.06 -10.70 4.06
CA ASP A 57 -0.26 -12.13 4.13
C ASP A 57 0.62 -13.01 3.23
N GLY A 58 1.54 -12.40 2.49
CA GLY A 58 2.44 -13.05 1.53
C GLY A 58 2.18 -12.65 0.08
N ASN A 59 0.92 -12.43 -0.30
CA ASN A 59 0.52 -12.07 -1.67
C ASN A 59 -0.16 -10.69 -1.73
N GLU A 60 -0.79 -10.27 -0.64
CA GLU A 60 -1.46 -8.98 -0.54
C GLU A 60 -1.00 -8.23 0.72
N ALA A 61 -0.73 -6.93 0.55
CA ALA A 61 -0.50 -6.01 1.64
C ALA A 61 -1.68 -5.03 1.76
N THR A 62 -2.36 -5.03 2.90
CA THR A 62 -3.37 -4.01 3.21
C THR A 62 -2.71 -2.89 4.00
N LEU A 63 -2.92 -1.64 3.58
CA LEU A 63 -2.35 -0.44 4.18
C LEU A 63 -3.45 0.54 4.61
N VAL A 64 -3.25 1.15 5.78
CA VAL A 64 -4.09 2.22 6.33
C VAL A 64 -3.20 3.42 6.65
N PHE A 65 -3.44 4.52 5.95
CA PHE A 65 -2.76 5.80 6.16
C PHE A 65 -3.62 6.70 7.05
N ILE A 66 -3.09 7.10 8.20
CA ILE A 66 -3.80 7.80 9.26
C ILE A 66 -3.17 9.18 9.49
N LYS A 67 -4.00 10.24 9.45
CA LYS A 67 -3.59 11.61 9.83
C LYS A 67 -4.74 12.32 10.55
N GLY A 68 -4.62 12.45 11.87
CA GLY A 68 -5.72 12.92 12.71
C GLY A 68 -6.91 11.96 12.61
N THR A 69 -8.08 12.48 12.24
CA THR A 69 -9.29 11.68 11.99
C THR A 69 -9.38 11.10 10.57
N LYS A 70 -8.50 11.52 9.66
CA LYS A 70 -8.51 11.05 8.26
C LYS A 70 -7.84 9.68 8.16
N ARG A 71 -8.51 8.75 7.48
CA ARG A 71 -8.00 7.41 7.15
C ARG A 71 -8.12 7.19 5.65
N ILE A 72 -7.07 6.69 5.03
CA ILE A 72 -7.04 6.27 3.62
C ILE A 72 -6.64 4.80 3.63
N TYR A 73 -7.37 3.99 2.88
CA TYR A 73 -7.14 2.55 2.82
C TYR A 73 -6.62 2.21 1.41
N ALA A 74 -5.63 1.34 1.36
CA ALA A 74 -5.09 0.81 0.12
C ALA A 74 -4.79 -0.67 0.27
N SER A 75 -4.82 -1.42 -0.82
CA SER A 75 -4.20 -2.74 -0.89
C SER A 75 -3.23 -2.84 -2.06
N ILE A 76 -2.18 -3.63 -1.86
CA ILE A 76 -1.15 -3.93 -2.85
C ILE A 76 -1.15 -5.44 -3.04
N GLU A 77 -1.56 -5.91 -4.19
CA GLU A 77 -1.55 -7.32 -4.57
C GLU A 77 -0.35 -7.60 -5.47
N ILE A 78 0.34 -8.71 -5.22
CA ILE A 78 1.40 -9.26 -6.08
C ILE A 78 0.74 -10.11 -7.17
N VAL A 79 0.97 -9.77 -8.44
CA VAL A 79 0.27 -10.41 -9.58
C VAL A 79 1.15 -11.22 -10.53
N ASP A 80 2.47 -11.22 -10.34
CA ASP A 80 3.47 -11.89 -11.19
C ASP A 80 3.34 -11.61 -12.71
#